data_AF-A0A371JGT5-F1
#
_entry.id   AF-A0A371JGT5-F1
#
_cell.length_a   1.000
_cell.length_b   1.000
_cell.length_c   1.000
_cell.angle_alpha   90.00
_cell.angle_beta   90.00
_cell.angle_gamma   90.00
#
_symmetry.space_group_name_H-M   'P 1'
#
loop_
_entity.id
_entity.type
_entity.pdbx_description
1 polymer ?
#
loop_
_entity_poly.entity_id
_entity_poly.type
_entity_poly.pdbx_seq_one_letter_code
_entity_poly.pdbx_strand_id
1 'polypeptide(L)'
;MKYSIKYIVFTIILFGLLNLNTNVFNKNASVVKTNDISYVKDIWNPLISDSVNEKKIILVVDGLEVDVDKQDMFMDENLNIMISYKKLKQNFDCAVNLYDNDRLVFEKYNTKIELEINSNTAYINNAEIELDSEPFICDSEIYVPLELVAREFDYDYQWDIAANKISALNNSLDNPIVPYSYDLRDVARNSKVKNQGSFGTCWAFASLTAIESSLLPEEELELAPDHMSLQNSFSSSQNDGGEYTMAAAYLTSWQGPVYEKDDPYGDGVSNPNLTAVKHVQEVQILPEKNYEKIKEAVYKYGGVQSSLYLSLTSPTSKSVYYNRKNYAYCYKGEERPNHDIVIIGWDDNYPKENFNMVLEQNGAFICQNSWGESFGDDGVFYVSYYDVNIGIHNVVYSLIEDTNNYDNIYQSDLCGWVGQLGYGRESVYFANAYTANTKEEVSAAGFYATGENTDYEMYYISNFENIESLGVNNRKLIKKGKFENAGFYTVKFDTPKLVAEGEKFAIMIYINTPNSVHPAAIEYHAEESTKNVDLSDGEGYISNRGKKWDSVEETQSCNLCLKVYTKNVP
;
A
#
# COMPACT_ATOMS: atom_id res chain seq x y z
N MET A 1 -35.31 -15.96 87.32
CA MET A 1 -35.37 -15.66 85.86
C MET A 1 -35.13 -14.17 85.66
N LYS A 2 -33.88 -13.78 85.35
CA LYS A 2 -33.40 -12.39 85.24
C LYS A 2 -33.03 -12.07 83.78
N TYR A 3 -33.98 -11.85 82.87
CA TYR A 3 -33.70 -11.35 81.50
C TYR A 3 -34.92 -10.69 80.82
N SER A 4 -35.68 -9.83 81.50
CA SER A 4 -36.91 -9.25 80.91
C SER A 4 -36.81 -7.79 80.43
N ILE A 5 -35.93 -6.95 80.99
CA ILE A 5 -35.93 -5.51 80.68
C ILE A 5 -34.97 -5.14 79.53
N LYS A 6 -33.81 -5.80 79.44
CA LYS A 6 -32.81 -5.51 78.39
C LYS A 6 -33.31 -5.88 76.98
N TYR A 7 -34.11 -6.94 76.84
CA TYR A 7 -34.67 -7.33 75.55
C TYR A 7 -35.76 -6.37 75.08
N ILE A 8 -36.61 -5.85 75.98
CA ILE A 8 -37.66 -4.88 75.61
C ILE A 8 -37.04 -3.58 75.12
N VAL A 9 -36.00 -3.07 75.80
CA VAL A 9 -35.28 -1.86 75.37
C VAL A 9 -34.59 -2.09 74.02
N PHE A 10 -33.99 -3.27 73.82
CA PHE A 10 -33.35 -3.61 72.55
C PHE A 10 -34.37 -3.73 71.41
N THR A 11 -35.55 -4.31 71.65
CA THR A 11 -36.63 -4.41 70.66
C THR A 11 -37.20 -3.04 70.28
N ILE A 12 -37.35 -2.12 71.24
CA ILE A 12 -37.81 -0.74 70.97
C ILE A 12 -36.78 0.04 70.15
N ILE A 13 -35.49 -0.12 70.44
CA ILE A 13 -34.40 0.48 69.65
C ILE A 13 -34.38 -0.12 68.24
N LEU A 14 -34.56 -1.44 68.10
CA LEU A 14 -34.62 -2.10 66.79
C LEU A 14 -35.82 -1.61 65.97
N PHE A 15 -36.99 -1.43 66.60
CA PHE A 15 -38.19 -0.91 65.95
C PHE A 15 -38.05 0.57 65.57
N GLY A 16 -37.36 1.37 66.38
CA GLY A 16 -37.02 2.76 66.07
C GLY A 16 -36.04 2.88 64.89
N LEU A 17 -35.01 2.02 64.86
CA LEU A 17 -34.05 1.96 63.75
C LEU A 17 -34.67 1.44 62.46
N LEU A 18 -35.59 0.46 62.53
CA LEU A 18 -36.35 -0.02 61.37
C LEU A 18 -37.28 1.07 60.80
N ASN A 19 -37.96 1.85 61.65
CA ASN A 19 -38.79 2.97 61.18
C ASN A 19 -37.98 4.16 60.63
N LEU A 20 -36.75 4.37 61.12
CA LEU A 20 -35.83 5.37 60.57
C LEU A 20 -35.30 4.95 59.20
N ASN A 21 -35.01 3.65 59.00
CA ASN A 21 -34.52 3.15 57.71
C ASN A 21 -35.60 3.04 56.63
N THR A 22 -36.87 2.79 57.00
CA THR A 22 -37.97 2.77 56.03
C THR A 22 -38.37 4.17 55.55
N ASN A 23 -38.05 5.23 56.31
CA ASN A 23 -38.30 6.61 55.89
C ASN A 23 -37.18 7.22 55.04
N VAL A 24 -35.99 6.60 54.97
CA VAL A 24 -34.89 7.05 54.10
C VAL A 24 -34.97 6.44 52.68
N PHE A 25 -35.72 5.34 52.51
CA PHE A 25 -35.96 4.72 51.19
C PHE A 25 -37.30 5.09 50.54
N ASN A 26 -38.04 6.05 51.11
CA ASN A 26 -39.24 6.63 50.49
C ASN A 26 -38.97 8.02 49.93
N LYS A 27 -37.82 8.20 49.24
CA LYS A 27 -37.82 9.13 48.12
C LYS A 27 -38.71 8.49 47.07
N ASN A 28 -39.95 8.95 47.01
CA ASN A 28 -40.82 8.74 45.86
C ASN A 28 -40.03 9.20 44.62
N ALA A 29 -39.33 8.28 43.98
CA ALA A 29 -38.86 8.47 42.62
C ALA A 29 -40.13 8.51 41.78
N SER A 30 -40.66 9.71 41.59
CA SER A 30 -41.67 9.92 40.57
C SER A 30 -41.00 9.65 39.24
N VAL A 31 -41.34 8.54 38.60
CA VAL A 31 -41.10 8.35 37.18
C VAL A 31 -41.97 9.40 36.49
N VAL A 32 -41.41 10.56 36.22
CA VAL A 32 -42.05 11.57 35.39
C VAL A 32 -41.96 11.03 33.97
N LYS A 33 -43.11 10.70 33.38
CA LYS A 33 -43.18 10.40 31.96
C LYS A 33 -42.89 11.71 31.22
N THR A 34 -41.63 11.93 30.90
CA THR A 34 -41.20 13.04 30.06
C THR A 34 -41.23 12.58 28.61
N ASN A 35 -41.66 13.47 27.71
CA ASN A 35 -41.50 13.28 26.26
C ASN A 35 -40.16 13.86 25.79
N ASP A 36 -39.34 14.36 26.72
CA ASP A 36 -38.03 14.94 26.45
C ASP A 36 -36.99 13.83 26.45
N ILE A 37 -36.65 13.36 25.24
CA ILE A 37 -35.73 12.23 24.98
C ILE A 37 -34.27 12.69 25.11
N SER A 38 -34.01 14.01 25.16
CA SER A 38 -32.67 14.59 25.29
C SER A 38 -31.91 14.06 26.52
N TYR A 39 -32.56 14.02 27.68
CA TYR A 39 -31.98 13.52 28.93
C TYR A 39 -31.63 12.02 28.91
N VAL A 40 -32.28 11.24 28.04
CA VAL A 40 -31.96 9.83 27.83
C VAL A 40 -30.68 9.73 27.01
N LYS A 41 -30.52 10.56 25.98
CA LYS A 41 -29.33 10.57 25.11
C LYS A 41 -28.05 10.89 25.91
N ASP A 42 -28.08 11.96 26.71
CA ASP A 42 -26.92 12.45 27.46
C ASP A 42 -26.43 11.50 28.58
N ILE A 43 -27.25 10.54 29.00
CA ILE A 43 -26.91 9.58 30.06
C ILE A 43 -26.67 8.18 29.48
N TRP A 44 -27.50 7.74 28.54
CA TRP A 44 -27.43 6.37 28.04
C TRP A 44 -26.41 6.20 26.92
N ASN A 45 -26.22 7.20 26.06
CA ASN A 45 -25.30 7.02 24.95
C ASN A 45 -23.85 6.79 25.43
N PRO A 46 -23.30 7.58 26.38
CA PRO A 46 -21.96 7.33 26.89
C PRO A 46 -21.80 5.94 27.52
N LEU A 47 -22.84 5.45 28.23
CA LEU A 47 -22.82 4.11 28.82
C LEU A 47 -22.83 2.99 27.77
N ILE A 48 -23.55 3.20 26.67
CA ILE A 48 -23.59 2.25 25.55
C ILE A 48 -22.25 2.26 24.81
N SER A 49 -21.73 3.44 24.46
CA SER A 49 -20.44 3.58 23.77
C SER A 49 -19.30 2.98 24.60
N ASP A 50 -19.24 3.27 25.91
CA ASP A 50 -18.25 2.67 26.82
C ASP A 50 -18.34 1.14 26.80
N SER A 51 -19.56 0.59 26.93
CA SER A 51 -19.77 -0.87 26.92
C SER A 51 -19.38 -1.52 25.59
N VAL A 52 -19.56 -0.83 24.46
CA VAL A 52 -19.16 -1.30 23.12
C VAL A 52 -17.63 -1.27 23.00
N ASN A 53 -17.01 -0.16 23.41
CA ASN A 53 -15.57 0.11 23.29
C ASN A 53 -14.72 -0.71 24.28
N GLU A 54 -15.32 -1.32 25.31
CA GLU A 54 -14.64 -2.29 26.16
C GLU A 54 -14.10 -3.49 25.36
N LYS A 55 -14.76 -3.87 24.26
CA LYS A 55 -14.40 -5.01 23.41
C LYS A 55 -13.99 -4.56 22.01
N LYS A 56 -13.22 -5.40 21.31
CA LYS A 56 -12.91 -5.18 19.89
C LYS A 56 -14.22 -5.21 19.09
N ILE A 57 -14.41 -4.21 18.22
CA ILE A 57 -15.50 -4.19 17.24
C ILE A 57 -15.04 -5.04 16.05
N ILE A 58 -15.88 -5.97 15.61
CA ILE A 58 -15.59 -6.86 14.48
C ILE A 58 -16.16 -6.21 13.22
N LEU A 59 -15.33 -6.02 12.19
CA LEU A 59 -15.80 -5.57 10.88
C LEU A 59 -15.72 -6.74 9.88
N VAL A 60 -16.84 -7.00 9.21
CA VAL A 60 -16.93 -7.97 8.13
C VAL A 60 -17.33 -7.24 6.85
N VAL A 61 -16.47 -7.28 5.84
CA VAL A 61 -16.72 -6.70 4.51
C VAL A 61 -16.83 -7.83 3.50
N ASP A 62 -17.92 -7.87 2.73
CA ASP A 62 -18.17 -8.88 1.70
C ASP A 62 -18.03 -10.34 2.21
N GLY A 63 -18.42 -10.56 3.47
CA GLY A 63 -18.39 -11.87 4.12
C GLY A 63 -17.04 -12.26 4.72
N LEU A 64 -16.01 -11.42 4.60
CA LEU A 64 -14.68 -11.63 5.16
C LEU A 64 -14.46 -10.71 6.36
N GLU A 65 -14.00 -11.28 7.48
CA GLU A 65 -13.52 -10.47 8.61
C GLU A 65 -12.22 -9.77 8.20
N VAL A 66 -12.19 -8.46 8.34
CA VAL A 66 -11.05 -7.64 7.93
C VAL A 66 -10.13 -7.31 9.10
N ASP A 67 -8.87 -7.03 8.79
CA ASP A 67 -7.83 -6.78 9.78
C ASP A 67 -7.88 -5.34 10.33
N VAL A 68 -8.67 -5.19 11.39
CA VAL A 68 -8.86 -3.93 12.11
C VAL A 68 -8.57 -4.15 13.59
N ASP A 69 -7.64 -3.38 14.15
CA ASP A 69 -7.28 -3.50 15.56
C ASP A 69 -8.32 -2.79 16.45
N LYS A 70 -8.25 -3.06 17.76
CA LYS A 70 -9.18 -2.44 18.71
C LYS A 70 -9.08 -0.91 18.70
N GLN A 71 -7.89 -0.34 18.50
CA GLN A 71 -7.70 1.10 18.45
C GLN A 71 -8.26 1.75 17.18
N ASP A 72 -8.40 1.01 16.08
CA ASP A 72 -8.76 1.57 14.78
C ASP A 72 -10.26 1.84 14.63
N MET A 73 -11.09 1.35 15.57
CA MET A 73 -12.54 1.51 15.56
C MET A 73 -13.12 1.67 16.96
N PHE A 74 -14.07 2.59 17.11
CA PHE A 74 -14.83 2.77 18.34
C PHE A 74 -16.22 3.34 18.04
N MET A 75 -17.13 3.24 19.00
CA MET A 75 -18.42 3.91 19.00
C MET A 75 -18.31 5.25 19.73
N ASP A 76 -18.77 6.33 19.11
CA ASP A 76 -18.81 7.65 19.75
C ASP A 76 -20.06 7.85 20.63
N GLU A 77 -20.17 9.02 21.27
CA GLU A 77 -21.32 9.37 22.12
C GLU A 77 -22.61 9.65 21.35
N ASN A 78 -22.55 9.73 20.02
CA ASN A 78 -23.73 9.77 19.15
C ASN A 78 -24.18 8.36 18.72
N LEU A 79 -23.49 7.31 19.20
CA LEU A 79 -23.68 5.89 18.84
C LEU A 79 -23.29 5.55 17.39
N ASN A 80 -22.49 6.41 16.76
CA ASN A 80 -21.92 6.16 15.45
C ASN A 80 -20.61 5.40 15.58
N ILE A 81 -20.38 4.45 14.67
CA ILE A 81 -19.09 3.77 14.59
C ILE A 81 -18.12 4.64 13.80
N MET A 82 -17.03 4.98 14.46
CA MET A 82 -15.91 5.71 13.92
C MET A 82 -14.79 4.72 13.55
N ILE A 83 -14.12 4.97 12.42
CA ILE A 83 -13.03 4.12 11.92
C ILE A 83 -11.89 4.99 11.42
N SER A 84 -10.64 4.55 11.62
CA SER A 84 -9.47 5.17 10.99
C SER A 84 -9.63 5.17 9.46
N TYR A 85 -9.41 6.33 8.85
CA TYR A 85 -9.50 6.47 7.39
C TYR A 85 -8.55 5.54 6.63
N LYS A 86 -7.39 5.20 7.22
CA LYS A 86 -6.40 4.28 6.63
C LYS A 86 -6.95 2.87 6.45
N LYS A 87 -7.86 2.43 7.33
CA LYS A 87 -8.53 1.13 7.23
C LYS A 87 -9.60 1.10 6.15
N LEU A 88 -10.18 2.23 5.79
CA LEU A 88 -11.15 2.30 4.69
C LEU A 88 -10.50 2.05 3.34
N LYS A 89 -9.31 2.64 3.10
CA LYS A 89 -8.52 2.42 1.87
C LYS A 89 -8.27 0.92 1.62
N GLN A 90 -7.91 0.19 2.68
CA GLN A 90 -7.57 -1.24 2.62
C GLN A 90 -8.82 -2.13 2.44
N ASN A 91 -9.93 -1.78 3.08
CA ASN A 91 -11.06 -2.71 3.24
C ASN A 91 -12.27 -2.40 2.36
N PHE A 92 -12.42 -1.16 1.87
CA PHE A 92 -13.55 -0.73 1.02
C PHE A 92 -13.16 -0.55 -0.44
N ASP A 93 -11.93 -0.91 -0.82
CA ASP A 93 -11.45 -0.86 -2.20
C ASP A 93 -11.70 0.49 -2.89
N CYS A 94 -11.30 1.57 -2.21
CA CYS A 94 -11.54 2.96 -2.61
C CYS A 94 -10.24 3.76 -2.61
N ALA A 95 -10.22 4.85 -3.38
CA ALA A 95 -9.18 5.86 -3.29
C ALA A 95 -9.45 6.75 -2.07
N VAL A 96 -8.40 7.05 -1.31
CA VAL A 96 -8.48 7.91 -0.13
C VAL A 96 -7.26 8.82 -0.12
N ASN A 97 -7.50 10.12 -0.03
CA ASN A 97 -6.47 11.16 -0.08
C ASN A 97 -6.78 12.27 0.93
N LEU A 98 -5.77 12.72 1.67
CA LEU A 98 -5.88 13.86 2.58
C LEU A 98 -5.31 15.14 1.92
N TYR A 99 -6.18 16.11 1.66
CA TYR A 99 -5.82 17.42 1.11
C TYR A 99 -5.65 18.43 2.24
N ASP A 100 -4.67 19.33 2.08
CA ASP A 100 -4.45 20.50 2.94
C ASP A 100 -4.29 20.18 4.45
N ASN A 101 -4.08 18.89 4.79
CA ASN A 101 -4.06 18.29 6.14
C ASN A 101 -5.40 18.30 6.91
N ASP A 102 -6.50 18.71 6.30
CA ASP A 102 -7.80 18.83 6.98
C ASP A 102 -9.01 18.35 6.15
N ARG A 103 -8.84 18.05 4.86
CA ARG A 103 -9.93 17.57 4.00
C ARG A 103 -9.64 16.17 3.47
N LEU A 104 -10.36 15.18 3.99
CA LEU A 104 -10.34 13.82 3.47
C LEU A 104 -11.27 13.69 2.26
N VAL A 105 -10.77 13.07 1.20
CA VAL A 105 -11.55 12.75 0.00
C VAL A 105 -11.51 11.25 -0.22
N PHE A 106 -12.69 10.63 -0.25
CA PHE A 106 -12.89 9.23 -0.60
C PHE A 106 -13.55 9.13 -1.97
N GLU A 107 -13.06 8.21 -2.77
CA GLU A 107 -13.39 8.11 -4.18
C GLU A 107 -13.59 6.64 -4.56
N LYS A 108 -14.79 6.30 -5.06
CA LYS A 108 -15.13 4.98 -5.59
C LYS A 108 -16.26 5.11 -6.60
N TYR A 109 -16.22 4.34 -7.69
CA TYR A 109 -17.20 4.43 -8.77
C TYR A 109 -17.24 5.84 -9.38
N ASN A 110 -18.41 6.48 -9.39
CA ASN A 110 -18.60 7.90 -9.70
C ASN A 110 -18.93 8.71 -8.42
N THR A 111 -18.65 8.17 -7.24
CA THR A 111 -18.94 8.80 -5.95
C THR A 111 -17.67 9.40 -5.36
N LYS A 112 -17.75 10.68 -5.03
CA LYS A 112 -16.75 11.44 -4.26
C LYS A 112 -17.38 11.88 -2.94
N ILE A 113 -16.76 11.50 -1.83
CA ILE A 113 -17.12 11.90 -0.46
C ILE A 113 -16.02 12.84 0.02
N GLU A 114 -16.35 14.07 0.38
CA GLU A 114 -15.40 15.04 0.95
C GLU A 114 -15.81 15.35 2.38
N LEU A 115 -14.87 15.14 3.30
CA LEU A 115 -15.03 15.32 4.73
C LEU A 115 -13.99 16.30 5.25
N GLU A 116 -14.42 17.38 5.87
CA GLU A 116 -13.53 18.32 6.57
C GLU A 116 -13.43 17.93 8.05
N ILE A 117 -12.21 17.89 8.58
CA ILE A 117 -11.95 17.50 9.96
C ILE A 117 -12.52 18.56 10.92
N ASN A 118 -13.24 18.11 11.96
CA ASN A 118 -13.97 18.92 12.93
C ASN A 118 -15.09 19.78 12.29
N SER A 119 -15.72 19.24 11.24
CA SER A 119 -16.88 19.83 10.59
C SER A 119 -18.01 18.81 10.53
N ASN A 120 -19.23 19.24 10.88
CA ASN A 120 -20.44 18.46 10.67
C ASN A 120 -20.98 18.60 9.24
N THR A 121 -20.22 19.18 8.32
CA THR A 121 -20.60 19.31 6.91
C THR A 121 -19.74 18.39 6.05
N ALA A 122 -20.39 17.60 5.20
CA ALA A 122 -19.74 16.78 4.19
C ALA A 122 -20.29 17.09 2.79
N TYR A 123 -19.55 16.73 1.76
CA TYR A 123 -19.98 16.89 0.37
C TYR A 123 -19.97 15.55 -0.36
N ILE A 124 -21.11 15.15 -0.90
CA ILE A 124 -21.25 13.96 -1.74
C ILE A 124 -21.48 14.42 -3.18
N ASN A 125 -20.51 14.20 -4.06
CA ASN A 125 -20.56 14.69 -5.44
C ASN A 125 -20.90 16.20 -5.52
N ASN A 126 -20.28 17.01 -4.65
CA ASN A 126 -20.53 18.45 -4.44
C ASN A 126 -21.87 18.82 -3.78
N ALA A 127 -22.73 17.86 -3.43
CA ALA A 127 -23.95 18.13 -2.68
C ALA A 127 -23.65 18.12 -1.18
N GLU A 128 -24.02 19.21 -0.50
CA GLU A 128 -23.82 19.39 0.93
C GLU A 128 -24.77 18.49 1.75
N ILE A 129 -24.23 17.82 2.76
CA ILE A 129 -24.98 17.05 3.76
C ILE A 129 -24.50 17.40 5.18
N GLU A 130 -25.39 17.27 6.15
CA GLU A 130 -25.07 17.40 7.58
C GLU A 130 -24.74 16.02 8.17
N LEU A 131 -23.70 15.97 8.99
CA LEU A 131 -23.23 14.77 9.70
C LEU A 131 -23.71 14.79 11.15
N ASP A 132 -24.16 13.63 11.63
CA ASP A 132 -24.45 13.43 13.05
C ASP A 132 -23.16 13.39 13.90
N SER A 133 -22.06 12.94 13.31
CA SER A 133 -20.73 12.91 13.92
C SER A 133 -19.68 13.42 12.93
N GLU A 134 -18.94 14.44 13.34
CA GLU A 134 -17.83 14.99 12.56
C GLU A 134 -16.64 14.03 12.49
N PRO A 135 -15.89 14.04 11.37
CA PRO A 135 -14.53 13.50 11.35
C PRO A 135 -13.67 14.23 12.37
N PHE A 136 -12.78 13.53 13.07
CA PHE A 136 -11.89 14.19 14.03
C PHE A 136 -10.55 13.47 14.17
N ILE A 137 -9.60 14.16 14.80
CA ILE A 137 -8.27 13.62 15.07
C ILE A 137 -8.20 13.10 16.52
N CYS A 138 -7.79 11.85 16.68
CA CYS A 138 -7.47 11.25 17.97
C CYS A 138 -6.13 10.50 17.87
N ASP A 139 -5.20 10.77 18.80
CA ASP A 139 -3.86 10.13 18.82
C ASP A 139 -3.12 10.19 17.47
N SER A 140 -3.19 11.33 16.78
CA SER A 140 -2.60 11.56 15.44
C SER A 140 -3.19 10.71 14.31
N GLU A 141 -4.37 10.12 14.53
CA GLU A 141 -5.12 9.37 13.53
C GLU A 141 -6.47 10.06 13.25
N ILE A 142 -6.93 10.01 12.00
CA ILE A 142 -8.20 10.65 11.61
C ILE A 142 -9.29 9.58 11.57
N TYR A 143 -10.35 9.81 12.33
CA TYR A 143 -11.51 8.94 12.38
C TYR A 143 -12.67 9.54 11.63
N VAL A 144 -13.37 8.71 10.86
CA VAL A 144 -14.54 9.10 10.06
C VAL A 144 -15.74 8.19 10.38
N PRO A 145 -16.98 8.65 10.15
CA PRO A 145 -18.16 7.81 10.33
C PRO A 145 -18.20 6.67 9.30
N LEU A 146 -18.14 5.42 9.76
CA LEU A 146 -18.11 4.25 8.88
C LEU A 146 -19.42 4.06 8.11
N GLU A 147 -20.56 4.30 8.75
CA GLU A 147 -21.87 4.14 8.10
C GLU A 147 -22.05 5.07 6.91
N LEU A 148 -21.57 6.32 7.01
CA LEU A 148 -21.57 7.27 5.91
C LEU A 148 -20.81 6.69 4.70
N VAL A 149 -19.55 6.32 4.91
CA VAL A 149 -18.69 5.82 3.82
C VAL A 149 -19.29 4.55 3.20
N ALA A 150 -19.75 3.61 4.03
CA ALA A 150 -20.40 2.39 3.56
C ALA A 150 -21.64 2.70 2.71
N ARG A 151 -22.54 3.55 3.20
CA ARG A 151 -23.80 3.90 2.51
C ARG A 151 -23.54 4.58 1.17
N GLU A 152 -22.66 5.59 1.14
CA GLU A 152 -22.39 6.36 -0.09
C GLU A 152 -21.63 5.53 -1.14
N PHE A 153 -20.91 4.49 -0.71
CA PHE A 153 -20.32 3.47 -1.59
C PHE A 153 -21.21 2.26 -1.86
N ASP A 154 -22.52 2.37 -1.57
CA ASP A 154 -23.55 1.37 -1.85
C ASP A 154 -23.34 0.01 -1.15
N TYR A 155 -22.83 0.05 0.08
CA TYR A 155 -22.80 -1.10 0.98
C TYR A 155 -24.05 -1.16 1.86
N ASP A 156 -24.63 -2.35 2.02
CA ASP A 156 -25.62 -2.61 3.07
C ASP A 156 -24.88 -2.70 4.41
N TYR A 157 -25.02 -1.66 5.23
CA TYR A 157 -24.40 -1.54 6.56
C TYR A 157 -25.35 -2.05 7.65
N GLN A 158 -24.89 -3.03 8.42
CA GLN A 158 -25.66 -3.61 9.53
C GLN A 158 -24.82 -3.69 10.81
N TRP A 159 -25.31 -3.08 11.89
CA TRP A 159 -24.73 -3.14 13.23
C TRP A 159 -25.44 -4.16 14.13
N ASP A 160 -24.70 -5.17 14.58
CA ASP A 160 -25.12 -6.13 15.62
C ASP A 160 -24.40 -5.82 16.94
N ILE A 161 -25.08 -5.07 17.80
CA ILE A 161 -24.57 -4.69 19.12
C ILE A 161 -24.33 -5.89 20.05
N ALA A 162 -25.07 -6.99 19.90
CA ALA A 162 -24.92 -8.15 20.76
C ALA A 162 -23.65 -8.93 20.42
N ALA A 163 -23.30 -8.98 19.13
CA ALA A 163 -22.07 -9.59 18.64
C ALA A 163 -20.88 -8.61 18.61
N ASN A 164 -21.10 -7.33 18.87
CA ASN A 164 -20.12 -6.24 18.67
C ASN A 164 -19.56 -6.25 17.24
N LYS A 165 -20.44 -6.47 16.26
CA LYS A 165 -20.08 -6.79 14.88
C LYS A 165 -20.80 -5.90 13.87
N ILE A 166 -20.07 -5.44 12.87
CA ILE A 166 -20.56 -4.76 11.68
C ILE A 166 -20.46 -5.71 10.50
N SER A 167 -21.49 -5.73 9.67
CA SER A 167 -21.46 -6.37 8.35
C SER A 167 -21.71 -5.30 7.29
N ALA A 168 -20.80 -5.18 6.34
CA ALA A 168 -20.93 -4.32 5.17
C ALA A 168 -20.89 -5.20 3.92
N LEU A 169 -21.98 -5.23 3.15
CA LEU A 169 -22.08 -6.03 1.93
C LEU A 169 -22.22 -5.11 0.72
N ASN A 170 -21.31 -5.20 -0.24
CA ASN A 170 -21.35 -4.39 -1.46
C ASN A 170 -22.55 -4.79 -2.35
N ASN A 171 -23.46 -3.86 -2.63
CA ASN A 171 -24.60 -4.09 -3.53
C ASN A 171 -24.28 -3.82 -5.01
N SER A 172 -23.12 -3.19 -5.28
CA SER A 172 -22.68 -2.69 -6.58
C SER A 172 -21.58 -3.57 -7.21
N LEU A 173 -21.75 -4.90 -7.17
CA LEU A 173 -20.75 -5.86 -7.68
C LEU A 173 -20.52 -5.76 -9.20
N ASP A 174 -21.52 -5.30 -9.95
CA ASP A 174 -21.44 -5.14 -11.41
C ASP A 174 -21.01 -3.73 -11.86
N ASN A 175 -20.87 -2.78 -10.92
CA ASN A 175 -20.45 -1.42 -11.25
C ASN A 175 -18.93 -1.38 -11.46
N PRO A 176 -18.43 -0.74 -12.55
CA PRO A 176 -17.00 -0.52 -12.73
C PRO A 176 -16.46 0.29 -11.55
N ILE A 177 -15.40 -0.19 -10.90
CA ILE A 177 -14.80 0.43 -9.71
C ILE A 177 -14.36 1.89 -9.96
N VAL A 178 -14.13 2.24 -11.22
CA VAL A 178 -13.60 3.53 -11.68
C VAL A 178 -14.55 4.25 -12.63
N PRO A 179 -14.50 5.59 -12.73
CA PRO A 179 -15.30 6.36 -13.67
C PRO A 179 -14.88 6.14 -15.14
N TYR A 180 -15.70 6.59 -16.10
CA TYR A 180 -15.36 6.52 -17.53
C TYR A 180 -14.19 7.43 -17.95
N SER A 181 -13.89 8.43 -17.14
CA SER A 181 -12.75 9.33 -17.33
C SER A 181 -12.23 9.78 -15.98
N TYR A 182 -10.92 9.88 -15.84
CA TYR A 182 -10.25 10.40 -14.67
C TYR A 182 -8.91 10.99 -15.09
N ASP A 183 -8.54 12.11 -14.50
CA ASP A 183 -7.27 12.78 -14.75
C ASP A 183 -6.70 13.25 -13.41
N LEU A 184 -5.50 12.78 -13.06
CA LEU A 184 -4.85 13.19 -11.82
C LEU A 184 -4.60 14.70 -11.75
N ARG A 185 -4.58 15.41 -12.88
CA ARG A 185 -4.46 16.87 -12.92
C ARG A 185 -5.69 17.57 -12.34
N ASP A 186 -6.88 17.05 -12.62
CA ASP A 186 -8.15 17.65 -12.17
C ASP A 186 -8.35 17.52 -10.65
N VAL A 187 -7.61 16.59 -10.02
CA VAL A 187 -7.63 16.32 -8.57
C VAL A 187 -6.30 16.69 -7.89
N ALA A 188 -5.41 17.44 -8.55
CA ALA A 188 -4.13 17.88 -7.99
C ALA A 188 -3.22 16.75 -7.46
N ARG A 189 -3.20 15.61 -8.17
CA ARG A 189 -2.39 14.42 -7.87
C ARG A 189 -1.34 14.09 -8.95
N ASN A 190 -1.19 14.94 -9.96
CA ASN A 190 -0.14 14.80 -10.95
C ASN A 190 1.16 15.43 -10.43
N SER A 191 2.30 14.76 -10.65
CA SER A 191 3.59 15.37 -10.36
C SER A 191 4.00 16.36 -11.46
N LYS A 192 5.09 17.10 -11.22
CA LYS A 192 5.63 18.06 -12.19
C LYS A 192 6.20 17.34 -13.41
N VAL A 193 5.99 17.91 -14.59
CA VAL A 193 6.60 17.42 -15.82
C VAL A 193 8.08 17.79 -15.83
N LYS A 194 8.93 16.76 -15.90
CA LYS A 194 10.39 16.93 -15.94
C LYS A 194 10.96 16.66 -17.34
N ASN A 195 12.26 16.86 -17.51
CA ASN A 195 12.94 16.74 -18.80
C ASN A 195 14.24 15.94 -18.71
N GLN A 196 14.24 14.74 -19.29
CA GLN A 196 15.42 13.84 -19.36
C GLN A 196 16.49 14.31 -20.36
N GLY A 197 16.21 15.33 -21.18
CA GLY A 197 17.12 15.80 -22.20
C GLY A 197 17.50 14.71 -23.19
N SER A 198 18.81 14.47 -23.35
CA SER A 198 19.36 13.52 -24.31
C SER A 198 19.76 12.16 -23.72
N PHE A 199 19.56 11.94 -22.42
CA PHE A 199 20.00 10.72 -21.75
C PHE A 199 18.96 9.59 -21.86
N GLY A 200 19.43 8.35 -21.77
CA GLY A 200 18.61 7.13 -21.80
C GLY A 200 17.96 6.80 -20.44
N THR A 201 17.35 7.79 -19.78
CA THR A 201 16.91 7.70 -18.37
C THR A 201 15.39 7.75 -18.20
N CYS A 202 14.60 7.57 -19.27
CA CYS A 202 13.13 7.59 -19.20
C CYS A 202 12.56 6.64 -18.11
N TRP A 203 13.18 5.48 -17.93
CA TRP A 203 12.85 4.53 -16.86
C TRP A 203 12.92 5.17 -15.46
N ALA A 204 14.00 5.88 -15.14
CA ALA A 204 14.17 6.55 -13.86
C ALA A 204 13.16 7.69 -13.67
N PHE A 205 12.92 8.48 -14.72
CA PHE A 205 11.90 9.54 -14.68
C PHE A 205 10.50 8.97 -14.47
N ALA A 206 10.13 7.93 -15.21
CA ALA A 206 8.80 7.33 -15.13
C ALA A 206 8.55 6.71 -13.74
N SER A 207 9.52 5.98 -13.21
CA SER A 207 9.43 5.39 -11.86
C SER A 207 9.29 6.46 -10.77
N LEU A 208 10.12 7.51 -10.81
CA LEU A 208 10.06 8.57 -9.80
C LEU A 208 8.82 9.46 -9.96
N THR A 209 8.37 9.73 -11.18
CA THR A 209 7.12 10.46 -11.46
C THR A 209 5.92 9.69 -10.91
N ALA A 210 5.89 8.35 -11.06
CA ALA A 210 4.86 7.51 -10.49
C ALA A 210 4.86 7.60 -8.95
N ILE A 211 6.03 7.52 -8.30
CA ILE A 211 6.17 7.69 -6.84
C ILE A 211 5.70 9.07 -6.37
N GLU A 212 6.14 10.14 -7.02
CA GLU A 212 5.73 11.51 -6.68
C GLU A 212 4.22 11.68 -6.78
N SER A 213 3.61 11.13 -7.84
CA SER A 213 2.16 11.12 -7.99
C SER A 213 1.46 10.31 -6.90
N SER A 214 2.06 9.21 -6.44
CA SER A 214 1.51 8.40 -5.34
C SER A 214 1.53 9.07 -3.98
N LEU A 215 2.43 10.04 -3.78
CA LEU A 215 2.54 10.82 -2.55
C LEU A 215 1.59 12.03 -2.54
N LEU A 216 1.14 12.48 -3.71
CA LEU A 216 0.20 13.61 -3.81
C LEU A 216 -1.24 13.18 -3.49
N PRO A 217 -2.02 14.08 -2.85
CA PRO A 217 -1.72 15.47 -2.49
C PRO A 217 -1.05 15.63 -1.11
N GLU A 218 -0.83 14.53 -0.39
CA GLU A 218 -0.41 14.51 1.01
C GLU A 218 1.02 15.05 1.19
N GLU A 219 1.88 14.77 0.22
CA GLU A 219 3.27 15.20 0.23
C GLU A 219 3.76 15.51 -1.19
N GLU A 220 4.21 16.75 -1.39
CA GLU A 220 4.84 17.17 -2.64
C GLU A 220 6.36 17.00 -2.56
N LEU A 221 6.89 16.05 -3.31
CA LEU A 221 8.33 15.82 -3.45
C LEU A 221 8.80 15.99 -4.90
N GLU A 222 10.06 16.40 -5.05
CA GLU A 222 10.80 16.30 -6.31
C GLU A 222 12.00 15.38 -6.08
N LEU A 223 11.97 14.22 -6.70
CA LEU A 223 12.96 13.15 -6.58
C LEU A 223 13.95 13.16 -7.74
N ALA A 224 15.20 12.77 -7.48
CA ALA A 224 16.32 12.86 -8.41
C ALA A 224 16.47 11.64 -9.34
N PRO A 225 16.18 11.76 -10.66
CA PRO A 225 16.46 10.69 -11.61
C PRO A 225 17.96 10.48 -11.83
N ASP A 226 18.78 11.51 -11.61
CA ASP A 226 20.24 11.44 -11.79
C ASP A 226 20.84 10.42 -10.82
N HIS A 227 20.53 10.55 -9.53
CA HIS A 227 20.97 9.60 -8.50
C HIS A 227 20.56 8.16 -8.82
N MET A 228 19.30 7.93 -9.21
CA MET A 228 18.84 6.59 -9.59
C MET A 228 19.62 6.05 -10.78
N SER A 229 19.94 6.89 -11.77
CA SER A 229 20.65 6.47 -12.98
C SER A 229 22.16 6.30 -12.80
N LEU A 230 22.77 6.94 -11.79
CA LEU A 230 24.22 6.95 -11.55
C LEU A 230 24.68 6.13 -10.33
N GLN A 231 23.85 6.03 -9.29
CA GLN A 231 24.16 5.39 -8.01
C GLN A 231 23.35 4.11 -7.77
N ASN A 232 22.90 3.45 -8.85
CA ASN A 232 22.32 2.10 -8.75
C ASN A 232 23.43 1.04 -8.79
N SER A 233 23.06 -0.20 -8.46
CA SER A 233 23.99 -1.33 -8.39
C SER A 233 24.26 -2.03 -9.73
N PHE A 234 23.62 -1.57 -10.82
CA PHE A 234 23.86 -2.11 -12.15
C PHE A 234 25.10 -1.48 -12.79
N SER A 235 25.75 -2.25 -13.65
CA SER A 235 26.93 -1.85 -14.41
C SER A 235 26.56 -1.18 -15.73
N SER A 236 25.69 -0.18 -15.66
CA SER A 236 25.14 0.53 -16.82
C SER A 236 25.51 2.01 -16.77
N SER A 237 25.70 2.64 -17.93
CA SER A 237 25.79 4.09 -18.05
C SER A 237 24.40 4.71 -18.24
N GLN A 238 24.26 6.01 -17.95
CA GLN A 238 23.00 6.75 -18.15
C GLN A 238 22.44 6.69 -19.58
N ASN A 239 23.26 6.33 -20.58
CA ASN A 239 22.85 6.27 -21.98
C ASN A 239 22.47 4.86 -22.46
N ASP A 240 22.69 3.83 -21.65
CA ASP A 240 22.43 2.44 -22.05
C ASP A 240 20.94 2.09 -21.99
N GLY A 241 20.10 2.99 -21.45
CA GLY A 241 18.70 2.69 -21.15
C GLY A 241 18.56 2.02 -19.79
N GLY A 242 17.34 1.58 -19.49
CA GLY A 242 17.04 0.82 -18.29
C GLY A 242 15.61 0.34 -18.32
N GLU A 243 15.26 -0.48 -17.33
CA GLU A 243 13.96 -1.12 -17.22
C GLU A 243 13.38 -0.92 -15.81
N TYR A 244 12.09 -1.17 -15.67
CA TYR A 244 11.39 -1.01 -14.38
C TYR A 244 11.94 -1.91 -13.27
N THR A 245 12.54 -3.06 -13.60
CA THR A 245 13.19 -3.97 -12.64
C THR A 245 14.41 -3.32 -11.99
N MET A 246 15.18 -2.53 -12.75
CA MET A 246 16.32 -1.77 -12.22
C MET A 246 15.87 -0.69 -11.24
N ALA A 247 14.83 0.07 -11.61
CA ALA A 247 14.23 1.06 -10.71
C ALA A 247 13.70 0.41 -9.44
N ALA A 248 12.95 -0.71 -9.57
CA ALA A 248 12.44 -1.44 -8.43
C ALA A 248 13.57 -1.91 -7.50
N ALA A 249 14.65 -2.50 -8.03
CA ALA A 249 15.79 -2.95 -7.24
C ALA A 249 16.50 -1.81 -6.49
N TYR A 250 16.71 -0.67 -7.14
CA TYR A 250 17.28 0.53 -6.51
C TYR A 250 16.40 1.03 -5.35
N LEU A 251 15.08 1.11 -5.57
CA LEU A 251 14.12 1.61 -4.59
C LEU A 251 13.92 0.65 -3.40
N THR A 252 13.78 -0.66 -3.66
CA THR A 252 13.53 -1.67 -2.61
C THR A 252 14.79 -2.05 -1.83
N SER A 253 15.97 -1.69 -2.33
CA SER A 253 17.24 -1.81 -1.61
C SER A 253 17.60 -0.56 -0.79
N TRP A 254 16.72 0.44 -0.77
CA TRP A 254 16.90 1.75 -0.11
C TRP A 254 18.17 2.50 -0.55
N GLN A 255 18.61 2.30 -1.79
CA GLN A 255 19.66 3.13 -2.41
C GLN A 255 19.14 4.57 -2.68
N GLY A 256 17.82 4.72 -2.78
CA GLY A 256 17.11 5.99 -2.79
C GLY A 256 15.60 5.77 -2.62
N PRO A 257 14.74 6.69 -3.10
CA PRO A 257 15.06 7.88 -3.89
C PRO A 257 15.68 8.99 -3.03
N VAL A 258 16.26 10.01 -3.67
CA VAL A 258 16.81 11.21 -3.03
C VAL A 258 16.15 12.46 -3.62
N TYR A 259 16.29 13.62 -2.99
CA TYR A 259 15.71 14.86 -3.52
C TYR A 259 16.47 15.40 -4.73
N GLU A 260 15.74 15.90 -5.74
CA GLU A 260 16.30 16.55 -6.94
C GLU A 260 17.24 17.72 -6.58
N LYS A 261 16.92 18.49 -5.55
CA LYS A 261 17.76 19.61 -5.09
C LYS A 261 19.14 19.17 -4.58
N ASP A 262 19.27 17.92 -4.13
CA ASP A 262 20.50 17.37 -3.55
C ASP A 262 21.34 16.62 -4.60
N ASP A 263 20.71 16.18 -5.70
CA ASP A 263 21.37 15.54 -6.86
C ASP A 263 20.75 16.04 -8.18
N PRO A 264 21.07 17.28 -8.62
CA PRO A 264 20.43 17.92 -9.77
C PRO A 264 20.68 17.20 -11.10
N TYR A 265 19.64 17.03 -11.90
CA TYR A 265 19.72 16.25 -13.11
C TYR A 265 20.62 16.83 -14.21
N GLY A 266 21.47 15.97 -14.78
CA GLY A 266 22.20 16.25 -16.02
C GLY A 266 23.43 17.14 -15.88
N ASP A 267 23.93 17.37 -14.65
CA ASP A 267 25.21 18.06 -14.42
C ASP A 267 26.43 17.12 -14.50
N GLY A 268 26.19 15.80 -14.55
CA GLY A 268 27.20 14.75 -14.68
C GLY A 268 27.90 14.41 -13.36
N VAL A 269 27.35 14.85 -12.23
CA VAL A 269 27.88 14.61 -10.87
C VAL A 269 26.78 14.00 -10.04
N SER A 270 27.11 12.96 -9.27
CA SER A 270 26.18 12.43 -8.28
C SER A 270 26.88 12.12 -6.97
N ASN A 271 26.26 12.48 -5.84
CA ASN A 271 26.82 12.28 -4.51
C ASN A 271 26.48 10.88 -3.96
N PRO A 272 27.46 9.96 -3.84
CA PRO A 272 27.22 8.59 -3.38
C PRO A 272 26.87 8.47 -1.89
N ASN A 273 26.92 9.57 -1.13
CA ASN A 273 26.59 9.58 0.30
C ASN A 273 25.16 10.03 0.58
N LEU A 274 24.37 10.34 -0.46
CA LEU A 274 22.94 10.60 -0.27
C LEU A 274 22.26 9.30 0.16
N THR A 275 21.20 9.45 0.94
CA THR A 275 20.44 8.33 1.50
C THR A 275 18.98 8.49 1.13
N ALA A 276 18.26 7.37 1.11
CA ALA A 276 16.86 7.37 0.75
C ALA A 276 16.06 8.36 1.62
N VAL A 277 15.20 9.16 0.98
CA VAL A 277 14.28 10.09 1.66
C VAL A 277 12.90 9.47 1.90
N LYS A 278 12.65 8.33 1.24
CA LYS A 278 11.46 7.47 1.39
C LYS A 278 11.86 6.02 1.24
N HIS A 279 11.13 5.13 1.90
CA HIS A 279 11.29 3.69 1.74
C HIS A 279 10.13 3.14 0.91
N VAL A 280 10.44 2.61 -0.28
CA VAL A 280 9.46 1.88 -1.09
C VAL A 280 9.34 0.46 -0.53
N GLN A 281 8.12 0.07 -0.18
CA GLN A 281 7.83 -1.19 0.51
C GLN A 281 6.93 -2.13 -0.28
N GLU A 282 6.27 -1.62 -1.31
CA GLU A 282 5.48 -2.43 -2.21
C GLU A 282 5.56 -1.88 -3.64
N VAL A 283 5.89 -2.77 -4.56
CA VAL A 283 5.90 -2.52 -6.00
C VAL A 283 5.07 -3.61 -6.63
N GLN A 284 3.99 -3.25 -7.32
CA GLN A 284 3.13 -4.21 -8.03
C GLN A 284 3.34 -4.11 -9.53
N ILE A 285 3.37 -5.26 -10.20
CA ILE A 285 3.41 -5.38 -11.66
C ILE A 285 2.05 -5.89 -12.10
N LEU A 286 1.27 -5.03 -12.77
CA LEU A 286 -0.09 -5.36 -13.18
C LEU A 286 -0.10 -6.24 -14.44
N PRO A 287 -1.10 -7.12 -14.60
CA PRO A 287 -1.22 -7.99 -15.77
C PRO A 287 -1.25 -7.21 -17.10
N GLU A 288 -0.64 -7.79 -18.13
CA GLU A 288 -0.57 -7.19 -19.45
C GLU A 288 -1.98 -6.90 -20.00
N LYS A 289 -2.15 -5.71 -20.58
CA LYS A 289 -3.37 -5.22 -21.23
C LYS A 289 -4.63 -5.25 -20.36
N ASN A 290 -4.50 -5.40 -19.05
CA ASN A 290 -5.62 -5.29 -18.12
C ASN A 290 -5.90 -3.81 -17.79
N TYR A 291 -6.58 -3.13 -18.72
CA TYR A 291 -6.82 -1.68 -18.62
C TYR A 291 -7.66 -1.30 -17.40
N GLU A 292 -8.59 -2.13 -16.97
CA GLU A 292 -9.37 -1.86 -15.74
C GLU A 292 -8.47 -1.86 -14.50
N LYS A 293 -7.56 -2.83 -14.35
CA LYS A 293 -6.58 -2.82 -13.26
C LYS A 293 -5.62 -1.63 -13.31
N ILE A 294 -5.22 -1.19 -14.51
CA ILE A 294 -4.40 0.02 -14.67
C ILE A 294 -5.18 1.26 -14.21
N LYS A 295 -6.44 1.42 -14.64
CA LYS A 295 -7.30 2.54 -14.22
C LYS A 295 -7.53 2.53 -12.71
N GLU A 296 -7.83 1.36 -12.13
CA GLU A 296 -7.97 1.19 -10.68
C GLU A 296 -6.71 1.61 -9.93
N ALA A 297 -5.53 1.24 -10.44
CA ALA A 297 -4.26 1.62 -9.84
C ALA A 297 -4.01 3.13 -9.92
N VAL A 298 -4.28 3.76 -11.08
CA VAL A 298 -4.22 5.22 -11.23
C VAL A 298 -5.12 5.92 -10.22
N TYR A 299 -6.36 5.43 -10.10
CA TYR A 299 -7.36 5.99 -9.20
C TYR A 299 -6.94 5.88 -7.73
N LYS A 300 -6.52 4.68 -7.28
CA LYS A 300 -6.21 4.38 -5.87
C LYS A 300 -4.84 4.83 -5.42
N TYR A 301 -3.83 4.70 -6.29
CA TYR A 301 -2.43 4.82 -5.90
C TYR A 301 -1.72 6.00 -6.56
N GLY A 302 -2.19 6.52 -7.70
CA GLY A 302 -1.47 7.54 -8.46
C GLY A 302 -0.85 6.96 -9.73
N GLY A 303 0.05 7.70 -10.38
CA GLY A 303 0.57 7.37 -11.70
C GLY A 303 1.12 5.94 -11.85
N VAL A 304 0.83 5.29 -12.99
CA VAL A 304 1.32 3.95 -13.32
C VAL A 304 2.39 4.04 -14.40
N GLN A 305 3.61 3.56 -14.12
CA GLN A 305 4.66 3.49 -15.14
C GLN A 305 4.25 2.50 -16.23
N SER A 306 4.37 2.90 -17.50
CA SER A 306 4.16 2.00 -18.64
C SER A 306 5.11 2.30 -19.79
N SER A 307 5.35 1.29 -20.63
CA SER A 307 6.31 1.37 -21.73
C SER A 307 5.62 1.51 -23.09
N LEU A 308 6.24 2.26 -23.98
CA LEU A 308 5.80 2.52 -25.34
C LEU A 308 6.93 2.33 -26.33
N TYR A 309 6.55 2.02 -27.57
CA TYR A 309 7.39 2.39 -28.70
C TYR A 309 7.04 3.82 -29.09
N LEU A 310 7.98 4.75 -28.92
CA LEU A 310 7.89 6.10 -29.47
C LEU A 310 8.83 6.22 -30.67
N SER A 311 8.22 6.44 -31.84
CA SER A 311 8.94 6.79 -33.07
C SER A 311 9.48 8.23 -33.09
N LEU A 312 9.24 8.99 -32.02
CA LEU A 312 9.64 10.39 -31.88
C LEU A 312 11.02 10.42 -31.22
N THR A 313 11.89 11.31 -31.66
CA THR A 313 13.27 11.44 -31.13
C THR A 313 13.49 12.74 -30.34
N SER A 314 12.50 13.63 -30.35
CA SER A 314 12.52 14.90 -29.61
C SER A 314 11.11 15.50 -29.50
N PRO A 315 10.89 16.49 -28.60
CA PRO A 315 9.61 17.19 -28.47
C PRO A 315 9.05 17.79 -29.78
N THR A 316 9.92 18.13 -30.73
CA THR A 316 9.57 18.81 -31.99
C THR A 316 9.58 17.89 -33.21
N SER A 317 10.01 16.63 -33.05
CA SER A 317 10.07 15.63 -34.11
C SER A 317 8.69 15.25 -34.68
N LYS A 318 8.58 14.97 -35.97
CA LYS A 318 7.31 14.56 -36.58
C LYS A 318 7.22 13.05 -36.64
N SER A 319 6.03 12.50 -36.43
CA SER A 319 5.72 11.10 -36.62
C SER A 319 4.37 10.95 -37.33
N VAL A 320 4.24 9.90 -38.14
CA VAL A 320 2.95 9.49 -38.70
C VAL A 320 2.00 8.97 -37.62
N TYR A 321 2.54 8.47 -36.50
CA TYR A 321 1.79 7.92 -35.38
C TYR A 321 1.33 9.00 -34.37
N TYR A 322 1.84 10.24 -34.48
CA TYR A 322 1.55 11.32 -33.54
C TYR A 322 0.79 12.47 -34.19
N ASN A 323 -0.43 12.74 -33.71
CA ASN A 323 -1.19 13.93 -34.06
C ASN A 323 -0.83 15.08 -33.11
N ARG A 324 -0.01 16.02 -33.61
CA ARG A 324 0.42 17.20 -32.84
C ARG A 324 -0.70 18.16 -32.47
N LYS A 325 -1.82 18.19 -33.21
CA LYS A 325 -2.92 19.12 -32.95
C LYS A 325 -3.72 18.70 -31.71
N ASN A 326 -3.87 17.39 -31.52
CA ASN A 326 -4.68 16.81 -30.46
C ASN A 326 -3.84 16.06 -29.41
N TYR A 327 -2.51 16.11 -29.55
CA TYR A 327 -1.54 15.43 -28.69
C TYR A 327 -1.81 13.92 -28.57
N ALA A 328 -2.17 13.28 -29.69
CA ALA A 328 -2.67 11.90 -29.69
C ALA A 328 -1.69 10.96 -30.40
N TYR A 329 -1.27 9.89 -29.72
CA TYR A 329 -0.32 8.88 -30.20
C TYR A 329 -0.97 7.49 -30.33
N CYS A 330 -0.67 6.78 -31.40
CA CYS A 330 -1.01 5.36 -31.53
C CYS A 330 -0.04 4.65 -32.48
N TYR A 331 0.70 3.69 -31.96
CA TYR A 331 1.53 2.79 -32.73
C TYR A 331 0.89 1.40 -32.83
N LYS A 332 0.79 0.87 -34.05
CA LYS A 332 0.16 -0.45 -34.35
C LYS A 332 1.10 -1.41 -35.11
N GLY A 333 2.41 -1.22 -34.99
CA GLY A 333 3.39 -2.07 -35.65
C GLY A 333 3.90 -3.18 -34.75
N GLU A 334 5.12 -3.66 -35.01
CA GLU A 334 5.75 -4.81 -34.33
C GLU A 334 6.99 -4.43 -33.51
N GLU A 335 7.36 -3.14 -33.49
CA GLU A 335 8.51 -2.67 -32.73
C GLU A 335 8.27 -2.78 -31.22
N ARG A 336 9.32 -3.23 -30.53
CA ARG A 336 9.35 -3.33 -29.07
C ARG A 336 9.38 -1.94 -28.43
N PRO A 337 8.96 -1.82 -27.15
CA PRO A 337 9.07 -0.56 -26.43
C PRO A 337 10.50 -0.02 -26.41
N ASN A 338 10.63 1.31 -26.44
CA ASN A 338 11.90 2.03 -26.36
C ASN A 338 11.83 3.26 -25.42
N HIS A 339 10.70 3.49 -24.76
CA HIS A 339 10.46 4.67 -23.94
C HIS A 339 9.44 4.38 -22.84
N ASP A 340 9.69 4.88 -21.63
CA ASP A 340 8.75 4.79 -20.51
C ASP A 340 8.03 6.12 -20.27
N ILE A 341 6.75 6.02 -19.90
CA ILE A 341 5.86 7.13 -19.53
C ILE A 341 5.12 6.77 -18.25
N VAL A 342 4.34 7.73 -17.72
CA VAL A 342 3.42 7.48 -16.62
C VAL A 342 1.99 7.70 -17.09
N ILE A 343 1.14 6.68 -16.97
CA ILE A 343 -0.30 6.81 -17.14
C ILE A 343 -0.84 7.54 -15.91
N ILE A 344 -1.43 8.72 -16.13
CA ILE A 344 -1.95 9.61 -15.09
C ILE A 344 -3.47 9.77 -15.17
N GLY A 345 -4.12 9.02 -16.05
CA GLY A 345 -5.55 9.13 -16.28
C GLY A 345 -6.02 8.39 -17.52
N TRP A 346 -7.29 8.53 -17.80
CA TRP A 346 -7.93 7.97 -19.00
C TRP A 346 -9.18 8.75 -19.38
N ASP A 347 -9.59 8.60 -20.63
CA ASP A 347 -10.89 9.01 -21.14
C ASP A 347 -11.37 7.93 -22.12
N ASP A 348 -12.34 7.12 -21.70
CA ASP A 348 -12.93 6.05 -22.51
C ASP A 348 -13.67 6.57 -23.74
N ASN A 349 -14.03 7.86 -23.75
CA ASN A 349 -14.72 8.52 -24.84
C ASN A 349 -13.81 9.40 -25.69
N TYR A 350 -12.48 9.40 -25.45
CA TYR A 350 -11.54 10.21 -26.21
C TYR A 350 -11.67 9.92 -27.72
N PRO A 351 -11.99 10.92 -28.57
CA PRO A 351 -12.38 10.67 -29.95
C PRO A 351 -11.30 9.97 -30.76
N LYS A 352 -11.65 8.86 -31.39
CA LYS A 352 -10.72 8.11 -32.25
C LYS A 352 -10.20 8.91 -33.44
N GLU A 353 -10.97 9.89 -33.91
CA GLU A 353 -10.60 10.81 -34.98
C GLU A 353 -9.48 11.78 -34.59
N ASN A 354 -9.14 11.84 -33.29
CA ASN A 354 -7.98 12.61 -32.84
C ASN A 354 -6.66 11.91 -33.18
N PHE A 355 -6.65 10.60 -33.44
CA PHE A 355 -5.45 9.87 -33.84
C PHE A 355 -5.25 9.91 -35.37
N ASN A 356 -3.99 9.83 -35.80
CA ASN A 356 -3.67 9.71 -37.23
C ASN A 356 -4.01 8.31 -37.79
N MET A 357 -4.13 7.31 -36.90
CA MET A 357 -4.41 5.93 -37.25
C MET A 357 -5.92 5.70 -37.37
N VAL A 358 -6.33 4.76 -38.23
CA VAL A 358 -7.72 4.30 -38.29
C VAL A 358 -7.96 3.34 -37.12
N LEU A 359 -8.81 3.76 -36.18
CA LEU A 359 -9.19 2.99 -35.00
C LEU A 359 -10.67 2.62 -35.03
N GLU A 360 -11.01 1.54 -34.33
CA GLU A 360 -12.37 1.02 -34.32
C GLU A 360 -13.25 1.78 -33.34
N GLN A 361 -12.72 2.11 -32.15
CA GLN A 361 -13.45 2.74 -31.05
C GLN A 361 -12.67 3.91 -30.43
N ASN A 362 -13.39 4.73 -29.68
CA ASN A 362 -12.81 5.78 -28.84
C ASN A 362 -12.05 5.16 -27.66
N GLY A 363 -11.30 6.01 -26.94
CA GLY A 363 -10.64 5.61 -25.72
C GLY A 363 -9.13 5.82 -25.76
N ALA A 364 -8.62 6.45 -24.70
CA ALA A 364 -7.21 6.72 -24.55
C ALA A 364 -6.81 6.78 -23.07
N PHE A 365 -5.57 6.35 -22.81
CA PHE A 365 -4.86 6.75 -21.60
C PHE A 365 -4.33 8.17 -21.75
N ILE A 366 -4.29 8.89 -20.63
CA ILE A 366 -3.64 10.19 -20.49
C ILE A 366 -2.27 9.92 -19.88
N CYS A 367 -1.21 10.28 -20.59
CA CYS A 367 0.16 9.92 -20.23
C CYS A 367 1.02 11.17 -20.04
N GLN A 368 1.76 11.22 -18.94
CA GLN A 368 2.82 12.20 -18.68
C GLN A 368 4.15 11.69 -19.23
N ASN A 369 4.83 12.53 -19.99
CA ASN A 369 6.14 12.24 -20.57
C ASN A 369 7.26 12.96 -19.80
N SER A 370 8.51 12.54 -20.03
CA SER A 370 9.74 13.07 -19.43
C SER A 370 10.52 13.97 -20.40
N TRP A 371 9.82 14.64 -21.34
CA TRP A 371 10.43 15.48 -22.38
C TRP A 371 10.19 16.98 -22.18
N GLY A 372 9.83 17.37 -20.96
CA GLY A 372 9.48 18.74 -20.58
C GLY A 372 8.14 19.22 -21.11
N GLU A 373 7.67 20.34 -20.57
CA GLU A 373 6.36 20.93 -20.84
C GLU A 373 6.17 21.32 -22.33
N SER A 374 7.27 21.49 -23.09
CA SER A 374 7.17 21.80 -24.52
C SER A 374 6.63 20.65 -25.39
N PHE A 375 6.51 19.44 -24.83
CA PHE A 375 5.97 18.27 -25.52
C PHE A 375 4.47 18.12 -25.24
N GLY A 376 3.67 17.89 -26.28
CA GLY A 376 2.24 17.60 -26.08
C GLY A 376 1.47 18.78 -25.52
N ASP A 377 0.58 18.47 -24.59
CA ASP A 377 -0.21 19.38 -23.76
C ASP A 377 0.53 19.59 -22.43
N ASP A 378 1.49 20.52 -22.41
CA ASP A 378 2.31 20.81 -21.23
C ASP A 378 2.98 19.57 -20.61
N GLY A 379 3.52 18.69 -21.47
CA GLY A 379 4.18 17.43 -21.09
C GLY A 379 3.29 16.20 -21.15
N VAL A 380 1.99 16.37 -21.36
CA VAL A 380 0.97 15.31 -21.35
C VAL A 380 0.48 15.02 -22.76
N PHE A 381 0.10 13.77 -23.03
CA PHE A 381 -0.42 13.35 -24.32
C PHE A 381 -1.34 12.13 -24.18
N TYR A 382 -2.16 11.89 -25.18
CA TYR A 382 -3.12 10.78 -25.21
C TYR A 382 -2.52 9.59 -25.95
N VAL A 383 -2.64 8.41 -25.38
CA VAL A 383 -2.22 7.16 -26.02
C VAL A 383 -3.44 6.28 -26.20
N SER A 384 -3.75 5.92 -27.45
CA SER A 384 -4.92 5.08 -27.73
C SER A 384 -4.81 3.73 -27.04
N TYR A 385 -5.93 3.20 -26.56
CA TYR A 385 -6.06 1.80 -26.12
C TYR A 385 -5.68 0.77 -27.20
N TYR A 386 -5.64 1.16 -28.47
CA TYR A 386 -5.20 0.32 -29.59
C TYR A 386 -3.70 0.36 -29.85
N ASP A 387 -2.93 1.15 -29.10
CA ASP A 387 -1.47 1.07 -29.17
C ASP A 387 -1.00 -0.33 -28.74
N VAL A 388 -0.08 -0.93 -29.50
CA VAL A 388 0.33 -2.32 -29.25
C VAL A 388 1.14 -2.47 -27.97
N ASN A 389 1.83 -1.42 -27.50
CA ASN A 389 2.74 -1.48 -26.35
C ASN A 389 2.12 -0.96 -25.05
N ILE A 390 1.26 0.07 -25.11
CA ILE A 390 0.68 0.66 -23.89
C ILE A 390 0.00 -0.39 -23.02
N GLY A 391 0.27 -0.40 -21.72
CA GLY A 391 -0.38 -1.36 -20.85
C GLY A 391 0.21 -2.77 -20.87
N ILE A 392 1.33 -3.04 -21.56
CA ILE A 392 2.03 -4.34 -21.46
C ILE A 392 2.85 -4.40 -20.16
N HIS A 393 3.78 -3.47 -19.98
CA HIS A 393 4.55 -3.35 -18.75
C HIS A 393 3.91 -2.26 -17.88
N ASN A 394 3.48 -2.61 -16.67
CA ASN A 394 2.71 -1.72 -15.80
C ASN A 394 3.23 -1.82 -14.37
N VAL A 395 3.83 -0.76 -13.86
CA VAL A 395 4.41 -0.77 -12.51
C VAL A 395 3.76 0.28 -11.64
N VAL A 396 3.35 -0.16 -10.44
CA VAL A 396 2.66 0.64 -9.42
C VAL A 396 3.51 0.63 -8.15
N TYR A 397 3.79 1.81 -7.61
CA TYR A 397 4.44 1.97 -6.31
C TYR A 397 3.35 2.22 -5.27
N SER A 398 2.79 1.14 -4.72
CA SER A 398 1.55 1.15 -3.93
C SER A 398 1.76 1.38 -2.43
N LEU A 399 2.98 1.15 -1.92
CA LEU A 399 3.33 1.45 -0.53
C LEU A 399 4.69 2.13 -0.45
N ILE A 400 4.66 3.40 -0.03
CA ILE A 400 5.81 4.25 0.21
C ILE A 400 5.70 4.74 1.64
N GLU A 401 6.75 4.56 2.44
CA GLU A 401 6.78 4.92 3.86
C GLU A 401 7.91 5.92 4.13
N ASP A 402 7.81 6.62 5.26
CA ASP A 402 8.91 7.40 5.82
C ASP A 402 10.10 6.50 6.20
N THR A 403 11.29 7.11 6.28
CA THR A 403 12.55 6.42 6.55
C THR A 403 12.73 5.97 8.00
N ASN A 404 11.81 6.35 8.89
CA ASN A 404 11.79 5.95 10.31
C ASN A 404 11.04 4.63 10.55
N ASN A 405 10.54 3.98 9.50
CA ASN A 405 9.79 2.73 9.61
C ASN A 405 10.64 1.56 10.10
N TYR A 406 11.95 1.55 9.83
CA TYR A 406 12.96 0.58 10.30
C TYR A 406 14.33 1.24 10.37
N ASP A 407 15.23 0.68 11.18
CA ASP A 407 16.58 1.22 11.35
C ASP A 407 17.62 0.52 10.47
N ASN A 408 17.43 -0.77 10.17
CA ASN A 408 18.37 -1.54 9.36
C ASN A 408 17.66 -2.40 8.30
N ILE A 409 18.39 -2.66 7.21
CA ILE A 409 18.05 -3.62 6.16
C ILE A 409 19.21 -4.62 5.98
N TYR A 410 18.89 -5.91 6.03
CA TYR A 410 19.81 -7.00 5.72
C TYR A 410 19.43 -7.58 4.36
N GLN A 411 20.37 -7.57 3.41
CA GLN A 411 20.12 -7.93 2.01
C GLN A 411 21.43 -8.32 1.33
N SER A 412 21.31 -9.08 0.24
CA SER A 412 22.42 -9.50 -0.64
C SER A 412 21.97 -9.51 -2.11
N ASP A 413 20.94 -8.72 -2.45
CA ASP A 413 20.26 -8.74 -3.74
C ASP A 413 20.07 -7.32 -4.29
N LEU A 414 21.17 -6.59 -4.49
CA LEU A 414 21.12 -5.15 -4.81
C LEU A 414 20.61 -4.84 -6.22
N CYS A 415 20.76 -5.77 -7.18
CA CYS A 415 20.10 -5.73 -8.48
C CYS A 415 18.72 -6.41 -8.48
N GLY A 416 18.28 -6.96 -7.35
CA GLY A 416 16.93 -7.51 -7.17
C GLY A 416 16.61 -8.65 -8.13
N TRP A 417 15.39 -8.64 -8.67
CA TRP A 417 14.86 -9.71 -9.50
C TRP A 417 15.43 -9.69 -10.93
N VAL A 418 16.59 -10.33 -11.09
CA VAL A 418 17.28 -10.54 -12.39
C VAL A 418 16.89 -11.88 -13.01
N GLY A 419 16.65 -12.89 -12.17
CA GLY A 419 16.33 -14.25 -12.61
C GLY A 419 15.36 -14.97 -11.68
N GLN A 420 15.11 -16.23 -12.00
CA GLN A 420 14.23 -17.09 -11.21
C GLN A 420 14.87 -18.46 -10.98
N LEU A 421 14.60 -19.04 -9.81
CA LEU A 421 15.05 -20.36 -9.41
C LEU A 421 13.91 -21.23 -8.88
N GLY A 422 14.02 -22.54 -9.08
CA GLY A 422 13.04 -23.51 -8.58
C GLY A 422 13.19 -24.89 -9.20
N TYR A 423 12.21 -25.77 -8.94
CA TYR A 423 12.31 -27.21 -9.24
C TYR A 423 11.27 -27.69 -10.26
N GLY A 424 10.93 -26.85 -11.25
CA GLY A 424 9.96 -27.21 -12.29
C GLY A 424 8.54 -27.36 -11.74
N ARG A 425 8.16 -26.53 -10.77
CA ARG A 425 6.85 -26.53 -10.12
C ARG A 425 6.54 -25.17 -9.52
N GLU A 426 5.26 -24.98 -9.20
CA GLU A 426 4.69 -23.73 -8.70
C GLU A 426 5.21 -23.33 -7.32
N SER A 427 5.69 -24.29 -6.52
CA SER A 427 6.08 -24.06 -5.13
C SER A 427 7.53 -24.37 -4.81
N VAL A 428 8.15 -23.54 -3.96
CA VAL A 428 9.49 -23.80 -3.40
C VAL A 428 9.62 -23.26 -1.99
N TYR A 429 10.58 -23.78 -1.24
CA TYR A 429 11.07 -23.16 -0.01
C TYR A 429 12.41 -22.49 -0.31
N PHE A 430 12.61 -21.27 0.17
CA PHE A 430 13.91 -20.60 0.17
C PHE A 430 14.14 -19.88 1.50
N ALA A 431 15.39 -19.64 1.86
CA ALA A 431 15.74 -18.97 3.10
C ALA A 431 17.08 -18.25 2.98
N ASN A 432 17.24 -17.11 3.64
CA ASN A 432 18.52 -16.44 3.83
C ASN A 432 18.83 -16.34 5.32
N ALA A 433 20.10 -16.57 5.67
CA ALA A 433 20.62 -16.35 7.01
C ALA A 433 21.28 -14.98 7.13
N TYR A 434 21.15 -14.36 8.29
CA TYR A 434 21.72 -13.05 8.61
C TYR A 434 22.28 -13.05 10.01
N THR A 435 23.24 -12.16 10.27
CA THR A 435 23.83 -11.96 11.60
C THR A 435 23.48 -10.55 12.06
N ALA A 436 22.84 -10.44 13.23
CA ALA A 436 22.43 -9.17 13.78
C ALA A 436 23.66 -8.32 14.16
N ASN A 437 23.72 -7.08 13.67
CA ASN A 437 24.83 -6.16 13.96
C ASN A 437 24.76 -5.57 15.37
N THR A 438 23.55 -5.46 15.91
CA THR A 438 23.28 -4.97 17.26
C THR A 438 22.12 -5.77 17.85
N LYS A 439 21.72 -5.46 19.09
CA LYS A 439 20.47 -5.99 19.64
C LYS A 439 19.29 -5.28 18.96
N GLU A 440 18.46 -6.04 18.27
CA GLU A 440 17.42 -5.51 17.40
C GLU A 440 16.17 -6.40 17.37
N GLU A 441 15.06 -5.85 16.89
CA GLU A 441 13.80 -6.54 16.65
C GLU A 441 13.60 -6.75 15.15
N VAL A 442 13.65 -8.01 14.71
CA VAL A 442 13.29 -8.42 13.35
C VAL A 442 11.80 -8.25 13.16
N SER A 443 11.42 -7.33 12.27
CA SER A 443 10.07 -6.77 12.24
C SER A 443 9.36 -6.95 10.90
N ALA A 444 10.10 -7.16 9.80
CA ALA A 444 9.52 -7.46 8.50
C ALA A 444 10.52 -8.21 7.61
N ALA A 445 10.01 -8.82 6.54
CA ALA A 445 10.84 -9.34 5.45
C ALA A 445 10.24 -9.00 4.08
N GLY A 446 11.11 -8.66 3.13
CA GLY A 446 10.75 -8.27 1.77
C GLY A 446 11.19 -9.33 0.77
N PHE A 447 10.30 -9.69 -0.16
CA PHE A 447 10.59 -10.67 -1.21
C PHE A 447 9.65 -10.47 -2.40
N TYR A 448 9.97 -11.12 -3.53
CA TYR A 448 9.20 -11.00 -4.75
C TYR A 448 8.14 -12.09 -4.88
N ALA A 449 6.93 -11.71 -5.31
CA ALA A 449 5.99 -12.59 -5.96
C ALA A 449 6.27 -12.56 -7.47
N THR A 450 6.68 -13.69 -8.05
CA THR A 450 7.09 -13.73 -9.46
C THR A 450 5.94 -13.89 -10.44
N GLY A 451 4.70 -13.83 -9.96
CA GLY A 451 3.48 -14.04 -10.74
C GLY A 451 2.23 -13.74 -9.92
N GLU A 452 1.08 -13.70 -10.60
CA GLU A 452 -0.21 -13.44 -9.98
C GLU A 452 -0.62 -14.54 -8.99
N ASN A 453 -1.48 -14.17 -8.03
CA ASN A 453 -2.11 -15.08 -7.08
C ASN A 453 -1.10 -15.92 -6.27
N THR A 454 0.03 -15.33 -5.90
CA THR A 454 1.11 -16.01 -5.18
C THR A 454 0.78 -16.14 -3.69
N ASP A 455 0.70 -17.36 -3.19
CA ASP A 455 0.58 -17.66 -1.76
C ASP A 455 1.95 -17.76 -1.10
N TYR A 456 2.06 -17.37 0.17
CA TYR A 456 3.29 -17.54 0.94
C TYR A 456 3.03 -17.96 2.39
N GLU A 457 4.02 -18.63 2.97
CA GLU A 457 4.17 -18.81 4.41
C GLU A 457 5.59 -18.40 4.81
N MET A 458 5.71 -17.59 5.85
CA MET A 458 6.97 -17.04 6.34
C MET A 458 7.31 -17.63 7.71
N TYR A 459 8.56 -18.04 7.88
CA TYR A 459 9.06 -18.70 9.07
C TYR A 459 10.33 -18.04 9.61
N TYR A 460 10.40 -17.93 10.94
CA TYR A 460 11.60 -17.51 11.67
C TYR A 460 12.39 -18.73 12.13
N ILE A 461 13.70 -18.72 11.93
CA ILE A 461 14.65 -19.73 12.39
C ILE A 461 15.61 -19.08 13.38
N SER A 462 15.49 -19.44 14.66
CA SER A 462 16.39 -18.98 15.72
C SER A 462 17.69 -19.79 15.76
N ASN A 463 18.77 -19.18 16.29
CA ASN A 463 20.07 -19.83 16.51
C ASN A 463 20.54 -20.59 15.27
N PHE A 464 20.63 -19.89 14.15
CA PHE A 464 21.07 -20.47 12.89
C PHE A 464 22.58 -20.74 12.95
N GLU A 465 22.98 -22.01 12.85
CA GLU A 465 24.40 -22.40 12.83
C GLU A 465 24.84 -22.85 11.45
N ASN A 466 23.98 -23.60 10.76
CA ASN A 466 24.22 -24.16 9.44
C ASN A 466 22.91 -24.67 8.83
N ILE A 467 23.00 -25.33 7.68
CA ILE A 467 21.87 -25.86 6.91
C ILE A 467 20.92 -26.79 7.71
N GLU A 468 21.41 -27.49 8.75
CA GLU A 468 20.57 -28.33 9.62
C GLU A 468 19.59 -27.52 10.46
N SER A 469 19.91 -26.25 10.76
CA SER A 469 19.03 -25.31 11.49
C SER A 469 17.72 -25.04 10.74
N LEU A 470 17.65 -25.28 9.43
CA LEU A 470 16.43 -25.16 8.60
C LEU A 470 15.45 -26.34 8.79
N GLY A 471 15.76 -27.28 9.68
CA GLY A 471 14.92 -28.43 10.01
C GLY A 471 13.52 -28.03 10.50
N VAL A 472 12.54 -28.90 10.24
CA VAL A 472 11.11 -28.65 10.54
C VAL A 472 10.85 -28.25 12.00
N ASN A 473 11.64 -28.78 12.95
CA ASN A 473 11.44 -28.52 14.38
C ASN A 473 11.87 -27.11 14.82
N ASN A 474 12.65 -26.38 14.03
CA ASN A 474 13.11 -25.02 14.35
C ASN A 474 12.30 -23.93 13.64
N ARG A 475 11.32 -24.31 12.81
CA ARG A 475 10.47 -23.37 12.06
C ARG A 475 9.40 -22.79 12.96
N LYS A 476 9.40 -21.47 13.11
CA LYS A 476 8.33 -20.74 13.79
C LYS A 476 7.56 -19.94 12.75
N LEU A 477 6.33 -20.34 12.44
CA LEU A 477 5.47 -19.60 11.53
C LEU A 477 5.29 -18.17 12.06
N ILE A 478 5.56 -17.19 11.20
CA ILE A 478 5.42 -15.77 11.48
C ILE A 478 4.09 -15.29 10.90
N LYS A 479 3.90 -15.52 9.60
CA LYS A 479 2.77 -15.01 8.83
C LYS A 479 2.53 -15.88 7.60
N LYS A 480 1.31 -15.85 7.09
CA LYS A 480 0.96 -16.39 5.79
C LYS A 480 0.02 -15.41 5.10
N GLY A 481 0.03 -15.41 3.79
CA GLY A 481 -0.82 -14.50 3.01
C GLY A 481 -0.78 -14.84 1.54
N LYS A 482 -1.36 -13.93 0.76
CA LYS A 482 -1.45 -14.04 -0.69
C LYS A 482 -1.26 -12.67 -1.30
N PHE A 483 -0.55 -12.62 -2.42
CA PHE A 483 -0.42 -11.45 -3.27
C PHE A 483 -1.23 -11.65 -4.54
N GLU A 484 -2.01 -10.64 -4.93
CA GLU A 484 -2.80 -10.69 -6.16
C GLU A 484 -1.89 -10.55 -7.39
N ASN A 485 -0.99 -9.56 -7.38
CA ASN A 485 -0.13 -9.22 -8.50
C ASN A 485 1.31 -9.72 -8.31
N ALA A 486 2.06 -9.83 -9.41
CA ALA A 486 3.51 -9.97 -9.32
C ALA A 486 4.14 -8.69 -8.75
N GLY A 487 5.36 -8.76 -8.24
CA GLY A 487 6.07 -7.58 -7.71
C GLY A 487 6.86 -7.84 -6.44
N PHE A 488 7.27 -6.78 -5.76
CA PHE A 488 7.99 -6.82 -4.49
C PHE A 488 7.06 -6.42 -3.34
N TYR A 489 7.13 -7.16 -2.23
CA TYR A 489 6.28 -6.94 -1.07
C TYR A 489 7.09 -7.04 0.23
N THR A 490 6.98 -6.02 1.09
CA THR A 490 7.46 -6.08 2.48
C THR A 490 6.35 -6.53 3.41
N VAL A 491 6.51 -7.70 4.01
CA VAL A 491 5.55 -8.31 4.93
C VAL A 491 5.94 -8.03 6.38
N LYS A 492 5.13 -7.23 7.08
CA LYS A 492 5.27 -6.93 8.52
C LYS A 492 4.94 -8.15 9.37
N PHE A 493 5.75 -8.39 10.40
CA PHE A 493 5.55 -9.47 11.36
C PHE A 493 4.48 -9.06 12.36
N ASP A 494 3.54 -9.97 12.67
CA ASP A 494 2.52 -9.72 13.69
C ASP A 494 3.13 -9.62 15.10
N THR A 495 4.31 -10.24 15.30
CA THR A 495 5.09 -10.11 16.53
C THR A 495 6.58 -10.12 16.18
N PRO A 496 7.27 -8.97 16.34
CA PRO A 496 8.70 -8.87 16.10
C PRO A 496 9.51 -9.93 16.86
N LYS A 497 10.69 -10.29 16.33
CA LYS A 497 11.60 -11.27 16.94
C LYS A 497 12.85 -10.57 17.42
N LEU A 498 13.05 -10.58 18.73
CA LEU A 498 14.26 -10.06 19.35
C LEU A 498 15.45 -10.96 19.02
N VAL A 499 16.55 -10.34 18.57
CA VAL A 499 17.85 -10.99 18.34
C VAL A 499 18.94 -10.24 19.10
N ALA A 500 19.89 -10.97 19.65
CA ALA A 500 21.06 -10.37 20.30
C ALA A 500 22.10 -9.93 19.25
N GLU A 501 22.97 -8.99 19.61
CA GLU A 501 24.15 -8.64 18.80
C GLU A 501 24.99 -9.89 18.51
N GLY A 502 25.34 -10.09 17.24
CA GLY A 502 26.06 -11.27 16.76
C GLY A 502 25.23 -12.54 16.68
N GLU A 503 23.94 -12.52 17.07
CA GLU A 503 23.05 -13.67 16.89
C GLU A 503 22.78 -13.87 15.40
N LYS A 504 22.97 -15.11 14.95
CA LYS A 504 22.65 -15.53 13.61
C LYS A 504 21.27 -16.16 13.56
N PHE A 505 20.44 -15.71 12.63
CA PHE A 505 19.08 -16.17 12.42
C PHE A 505 18.81 -16.33 10.93
N ALA A 506 17.68 -16.94 10.57
CA ALA A 506 17.26 -17.00 9.17
C ALA A 506 15.76 -16.74 9.02
N ILE A 507 15.39 -16.14 7.90
CA ILE A 507 14.01 -16.06 7.43
C ILE A 507 13.84 -17.06 6.30
N MET A 508 12.77 -17.85 6.39
CA MET A 508 12.41 -18.85 5.40
C MET A 508 11.04 -18.55 4.83
N ILE A 509 10.93 -18.62 3.52
CA ILE A 509 9.69 -18.45 2.77
C ILE A 509 9.35 -19.78 2.09
N TYR A 510 8.15 -20.28 2.34
CA TYR A 510 7.46 -21.14 1.38
C TYR A 510 6.67 -20.22 0.46
N ILE A 511 6.86 -20.37 -0.85
CA ILE A 511 6.14 -19.60 -1.85
C ILE A 511 5.48 -20.56 -2.83
N ASN A 512 4.27 -20.22 -3.27
CA ASN A 512 3.52 -20.96 -4.29
C ASN A 512 2.93 -19.96 -5.29
N THR A 513 3.49 -19.93 -6.50
CA THR A 513 3.03 -19.09 -7.60
C THR A 513 2.40 -19.97 -8.68
N PRO A 514 1.08 -19.89 -8.88
CA PRO A 514 0.38 -20.64 -9.92
C PRO A 514 1.04 -20.53 -11.29
N ASN A 515 1.12 -21.64 -12.02
CA ASN A 515 1.75 -21.78 -13.34
C ASN A 515 3.26 -21.48 -13.40
N SER A 516 3.93 -21.11 -12.31
CA SER A 516 5.38 -20.94 -12.28
C SER A 516 6.10 -22.29 -12.27
N VAL A 517 7.29 -22.32 -12.86
CA VAL A 517 8.24 -23.43 -12.73
C VAL A 517 9.44 -23.09 -11.85
N HIS A 518 9.68 -21.79 -11.63
CA HIS A 518 10.78 -21.21 -10.88
C HIS A 518 10.27 -20.02 -10.04
N PRO A 519 9.63 -20.26 -8.89
CA PRO A 519 8.91 -19.21 -8.16
C PRO A 519 9.79 -18.33 -7.26
N ALA A 520 11.08 -18.63 -7.06
CA ALA A 520 11.98 -17.79 -6.26
C ALA A 520 12.72 -16.79 -7.15
N ALA A 521 12.61 -15.50 -6.86
CA ALA A 521 13.43 -14.47 -7.52
C ALA A 521 14.89 -14.54 -7.02
N ILE A 522 15.83 -14.31 -7.94
CA ILE A 522 17.26 -14.32 -7.67
C ILE A 522 17.97 -13.15 -8.36
N GLU A 523 19.09 -12.74 -7.77
CA GLU A 523 20.12 -11.94 -8.40
C GLU A 523 21.26 -12.85 -8.86
N TYR A 524 21.75 -12.68 -10.09
CA TYR A 524 22.90 -13.41 -10.61
C TYR A 524 23.57 -12.66 -11.76
N HIS A 525 24.75 -13.12 -12.17
CA HIS A 525 25.42 -12.62 -13.38
C HIS A 525 24.70 -13.11 -14.64
N ALA A 526 23.71 -12.34 -15.11
CA ALA A 526 22.96 -12.66 -16.32
C ALA A 526 23.64 -12.13 -17.59
N GLU A 527 24.16 -10.90 -17.52
CA GLU A 527 24.66 -10.13 -18.65
C GLU A 527 25.60 -9.00 -18.21
N GLU A 528 26.01 -8.13 -19.14
CA GLU A 528 26.99 -7.06 -18.87
C GLU A 528 26.49 -6.07 -17.81
N SER A 529 25.17 -5.78 -17.77
CA SER A 529 24.53 -4.89 -16.79
C SER A 529 24.62 -5.42 -15.35
N THR A 530 24.84 -6.72 -15.16
CA THR A 530 24.93 -7.39 -13.84
C THR A 530 26.31 -7.98 -13.59
N LYS A 531 27.34 -7.56 -14.34
CA LYS A 531 28.70 -8.12 -14.20
C LYS A 531 29.38 -7.83 -12.85
N ASN A 532 28.96 -6.77 -12.17
CA ASN A 532 29.54 -6.34 -10.88
C ASN A 532 28.71 -6.79 -9.67
N VAL A 533 27.68 -7.64 -9.86
CA VAL A 533 26.95 -8.26 -8.76
C VAL A 533 27.92 -8.97 -7.82
N ASP A 534 27.78 -8.77 -6.52
CA ASP A 534 28.47 -9.58 -5.52
C ASP A 534 27.60 -10.80 -5.21
N LEU A 535 28.15 -12.00 -5.38
CA LEU A 535 27.48 -13.28 -5.08
C LEU A 535 28.09 -13.98 -3.86
N SER A 536 28.98 -13.29 -3.15
CA SER A 536 29.70 -13.80 -1.99
C SER A 536 29.20 -13.24 -0.65
N ASP A 537 28.29 -12.28 -0.70
CA ASP A 537 27.66 -11.59 0.42
C ASP A 537 26.36 -12.27 0.90
N GLY A 538 25.83 -13.21 0.12
CA GLY A 538 24.65 -14.02 0.45
C GLY A 538 24.94 -15.27 1.30
N GLU A 539 23.92 -15.73 2.01
CA GLU A 539 23.88 -17.06 2.64
C GLU A 539 22.48 -17.66 2.49
N GLY A 540 22.16 -18.00 1.24
CA GLY A 540 20.87 -18.45 0.79
C GLY A 540 20.78 -19.98 0.63
N TYR A 541 19.59 -20.50 0.86
CA TYR A 541 19.29 -21.92 0.74
C TYR A 541 17.96 -22.13 0.05
N ILE A 542 17.89 -23.13 -0.82
CA ILE A 542 16.65 -23.50 -1.53
C ILE A 542 16.30 -24.97 -1.30
N SER A 543 15.00 -25.27 -1.27
CA SER A 543 14.49 -26.64 -1.09
C SER A 543 13.16 -26.86 -1.80
N ASN A 544 13.06 -27.98 -2.52
CA ASN A 544 11.83 -28.39 -3.20
C ASN A 544 10.67 -28.65 -2.22
N ARG A 545 10.95 -29.25 -1.05
CA ARG A 545 9.93 -29.72 -0.10
C ARG A 545 10.22 -29.33 1.35
N GLY A 546 11.14 -28.39 1.56
CA GLY A 546 11.58 -27.97 2.89
C GLY A 546 12.11 -29.14 3.72
N LYS A 547 12.95 -30.01 3.15
CA LYS A 547 13.54 -31.16 3.89
C LYS A 547 15.02 -31.34 3.64
N LYS A 548 15.43 -31.24 2.37
CA LYS A 548 16.82 -31.21 1.93
C LYS A 548 17.06 -29.87 1.29
N TRP A 549 18.14 -29.22 1.66
CA TRP A 549 18.46 -27.87 1.29
C TRP A 549 19.80 -27.87 0.56
N ASP A 550 19.94 -26.96 -0.39
CA ASP A 550 21.16 -26.71 -1.13
C ASP A 550 21.50 -25.21 -0.97
N SER A 551 22.78 -24.86 -0.81
CA SER A 551 23.20 -23.45 -0.87
C SER A 551 23.08 -22.95 -2.31
N VAL A 552 22.46 -21.79 -2.51
CA VAL A 552 22.27 -21.22 -3.86
C VAL A 552 23.57 -20.61 -4.38
N GLU A 553 24.38 -20.02 -3.51
CA GLU A 553 25.68 -19.43 -3.87
C GLU A 553 26.65 -20.52 -4.34
N GLU A 554 26.71 -21.65 -3.62
CA GLU A 554 27.60 -22.76 -3.98
C GLU A 554 27.13 -23.57 -5.19
N THR A 555 25.81 -23.77 -5.34
CA THR A 555 25.28 -24.70 -6.34
C THR A 555 24.74 -24.03 -7.60
N GLN A 556 24.31 -22.77 -7.52
CA GLN A 556 23.67 -22.03 -8.61
C GLN A 556 24.38 -20.72 -8.97
N SER A 557 25.35 -20.26 -8.15
CA SER A 557 26.02 -18.97 -8.34
C SER A 557 25.02 -17.82 -8.44
N CYS A 558 24.13 -17.71 -7.45
CA CYS A 558 23.16 -16.63 -7.35
C CYS A 558 22.84 -16.30 -5.89
N ASN A 559 22.28 -15.12 -5.65
CA ASN A 559 21.71 -14.72 -4.37
C ASN A 559 20.17 -14.76 -4.45
N LEU A 560 19.51 -15.19 -3.37
CA LEU A 560 18.06 -15.14 -3.27
C LEU A 560 17.59 -13.72 -2.91
N CYS A 561 16.54 -13.26 -3.59
CA CYS A 561 15.94 -11.95 -3.32
C CYS A 561 15.04 -11.99 -2.07
N LEU A 562 15.68 -11.98 -0.90
CA LEU A 562 15.06 -11.92 0.40
C LEU A 562 15.76 -10.84 1.23
N LYS A 563 14.99 -9.88 1.72
CA LYS A 563 15.45 -8.77 2.55
C LYS A 563 14.83 -8.88 3.95
N VAL A 564 15.55 -8.46 4.97
CA VAL A 564 15.05 -8.43 6.36
C VAL A 564 15.19 -7.03 6.95
N TYR A 565 14.12 -6.56 7.60
CA TYR A 565 14.07 -5.23 8.18
C TYR A 565 13.95 -5.31 9.70
N THR A 566 14.77 -4.49 10.38
CA THR A 566 14.90 -4.54 11.85
C THR A 566 14.78 -3.15 12.48
N LYS A 567 14.42 -3.13 13.76
CA LYS A 567 14.42 -1.94 14.62
C LYS A 567 15.41 -2.10 15.75
N ASN A 568 16.21 -1.08 16.01
CA ASN A 568 17.17 -1.08 17.10
C ASN A 568 16.42 -1.10 18.44
N VAL A 569 16.88 -1.93 19.38
CA VAL A 569 16.33 -1.95 20.73
C VAL A 569 17.24 -1.11 21.63
N PRO A 570 16.68 -0.11 22.34
CA PRO A 570 17.45 0.75 23.26
C PRO A 570 18.20 0.00 24.37
#